data_AF-A0A556RVW2-F1
#
_entry.id   AF-A0A556RVW2-F1
#
_cell.length_a   1.000
_cell.length_b   1.000
_cell.length_c   1.000
_cell.angle_alpha   90.00
_cell.angle_beta   90.00
_cell.angle_gamma   90.00
#
_symmetry.space_group_name_H-M   'P 1'
#
loop_
_entity.id
_entity.type
_entity.pdbx_description
1 polymer ?
#
loop_
_entity_poly.entity_id
_entity_poly.type
_entity_poly.pdbx_seq_one_letter_code
_entity_poly.pdbx_strand_id
1 'polypeptide(L)' 'MTYDCVIIGAGQAGLCLASFLTEKNITVLILERDERIGDVWRR' A
#
# COMPACT_ATOMS: atom_id res chain seq x y z
N MET A 1 1.01 -16.85 -5.56
CA MET A 1 2.01 -15.77 -5.39
C MET A 1 2.28 -15.64 -3.90
N THR A 2 3.54 -15.39 -3.52
CA THR A 2 3.95 -15.20 -2.11
C THR A 2 4.31 -13.73 -1.92
N TYR A 3 3.82 -13.12 -0.85
CA TYR A 3 4.15 -11.74 -0.47
C TYR A 3 4.82 -11.77 0.90
N ASP A 4 5.81 -10.91 1.11
CA ASP A 4 6.54 -10.79 2.38
C ASP A 4 5.75 -9.93 3.38
N CYS A 5 4.94 -8.99 2.87
CA CYS A 5 4.16 -8.06 3.68
C CYS A 5 2.81 -7.74 3.02
N VAL A 6 1.75 -7.69 3.83
CA VAL A 6 0.43 -7.21 3.43
C VAL A 6 0.14 -5.89 4.16
N ILE A 7 -0.16 -4.83 3.42
CA ILE A 7 -0.53 -3.52 3.92
C ILE A 7 -2.04 -3.32 3.71
N ILE A 8 -2.76 -2.95 4.78
CA ILE A 8 -4.19 -2.62 4.72
C ILE A 8 -4.35 -1.10 4.73
N GLY A 9 -4.88 -0.57 3.62
CA GLY A 9 -5.06 0.85 3.34
C GLY A 9 -4.01 1.40 2.37
N ALA A 10 -4.48 1.98 1.26
CA ALA A 10 -3.71 2.69 0.25
C ALA A 10 -3.88 4.23 0.36
N GLY A 11 -3.92 4.73 1.60
CA GLY A 11 -3.77 6.15 1.92
C GLY A 11 -2.29 6.59 1.96
N GLN A 12 -2.01 7.80 2.47
CA GLN A 12 -0.63 8.34 2.57
C GLN A 12 0.32 7.34 3.24
N ALA A 13 -0.05 6.87 4.43
CA ALA A 13 0.81 6.01 5.24
C ALA A 13 1.11 4.67 4.55
N GLY A 14 0.09 4.03 3.97
CA GLY A 14 0.25 2.75 3.30
C GLY A 14 1.08 2.85 2.02
N LEU A 15 0.86 3.89 1.21
CA LEU A 15 1.65 4.17 0.00
C LEU A 15 3.12 4.49 0.34
N CYS A 16 3.37 5.33 1.35
CA CYS A 16 4.73 5.63 1.79
C CYS A 16 5.47 4.38 2.27
N LEU A 17 4.81 3.55 3.08
CA LEU A 17 5.40 2.29 3.56
C LEU A 17 5.66 1.32 2.39
N ALA A 18 4.72 1.19 1.47
CA ALA A 18 4.88 0.32 0.31
C ALA A 18 6.05 0.76 -0.58
N SER A 19 6.22 2.06 -0.83
CA SER A 19 7.37 2.60 -1.58
C SER A 19 8.68 2.24 -0.88
N PHE A 20 8.78 2.52 0.42
CA PHE A 20 9.97 2.24 1.21
C PHE A 20 10.33 0.75 1.22
N LEU A 21 9.35 -0.15 1.38
CA LEU A 21 9.59 -1.60 1.38
C LEU A 21 9.96 -2.11 -0.02
N THR A 22 9.35 -1.57 -1.07
CA THR A 22 9.68 -1.92 -2.46
C THR A 22 11.12 -1.52 -2.80
N GLU A 23 11.58 -0.35 -2.37
CA GLU A 23 12.97 0.09 -2.49
C GLU A 23 13.97 -0.83 -1.76
N LYS A 24 13.50 -1.59 -0.77
CA LYS A 24 14.28 -2.62 -0.04
C LYS A 24 14.14 -4.02 -0.64
N ASN A 25 13.53 -4.17 -1.81
CA ASN A 25 13.24 -5.44 -2.48
C ASN A 25 12.32 -6.37 -1.67
N ILE A 26 11.43 -5.81 -0.85
CA ILE A 26 10.42 -6.57 -0.12
C ILE A 26 9.16 -6.63 -0.98
N THR A 27 8.60 -7.82 -1.18
CA THR A 27 7.42 -8.04 -2.01
C THR A 27 6.16 -7.71 -1.21
N VAL A 28 5.42 -6.68 -1.64
CA VAL A 28 4.29 -6.12 -0.87
C VAL A 28 2.96 -6.30 -1.61
N LEU A 29 1.90 -6.65 -0.87
CA LEU A 29 0.51 -6.57 -1.32
C LEU A 29 -0.20 -5.44 -0.57
N ILE A 30 -0.82 -4.51 -1.28
CA ILE A 30 -1.65 -3.45 -0.67
C ILE A 30 -3.11 -3.76 -0.95
N LEU A 31 -3.96 -3.71 0.08
CA LEU A 31 -5.41 -3.84 -0.03
C LEU A 31 -6.07 -2.52 0.36
N GLU A 32 -6.97 -2.01 -0.49
CA GLU A 32 -7.74 -0.79 -0.25
C GLU A 32 -9.23 -1.09 -0.46
N ARG A 33 -10.07 -0.50 0.40
CA ARG A 33 -11.53 -0.63 0.33
C ARG A 33 -12.16 0.35 -0.67
N ASP A 34 -11.50 1.48 -0.91
CA ASP A 34 -11.95 2.49 -1.85
C ASP A 34 -11.69 2.06 -3.30
N GLU A 35 -12.47 2.62 -4.24
CA GLU A 35 -12.34 2.30 -5.67
C GLU A 35 -10.97 2.70 -6.22
N ARG A 36 -10.38 3.78 -5.70
CA ARG A 36 -9.06 4.27 -6.11
C ARG A 36 -8.15 4.49 -4.91
N ILE A 37 -6.85 4.24 -5.12
CA ILE A 37 -5.82 4.60 -4.14
C ILE A 37 -5.86 6.11 -3.86
N GLY A 38 -5.60 6.49 -2.61
CA GLY A 38 -5.60 7.89 -2.20
C GLY A 38 -6.98 8.56 -2.18
N ASP A 39 -8.10 7.85 -2.36
CA ASP A 39 -9.44 8.45 -2.26
C ASP A 39 -9.71 9.05 -0.88
N VAL A 40 -9.04 8.56 0.17
CA VAL A 40 -9.05 9.17 1.51
C VAL A 40 -8.60 10.65 1.51
N TRP A 41 -7.90 11.14 0.48
CA TRP A 41 -7.49 12.56 0.38
C TRP A 41 -8.55 13.42 -0.32
N ARG A 42 -9.54 12.82 -0.97
CA ARG A 42 -10.59 13.49 -1.76
C ARG A 42 -11.93 13.58 -1.02
N ARG A 43 -11.98 13.08 0.21
CA ARG A 43 -13.15 13.14 1.07
C ARG A 43 -13.24 14.49 1.78
#